data_AF-A0A1H3FY48-F1
#
_entry.id   AF-A0A1H3FY48-F1
#
_cell.length_a   1.000
_cell.length_b   1.000
_cell.length_c   1.000
_cell.angle_alpha   90.00
_cell.angle_beta   90.00
_cell.angle_gamma   90.00
#
_symmetry.space_group_name_H-M   'P 1'
#
loop_
_entity.id
_entity.type
_entity.pdbx_description
1 polymer ?
#
loop_
_entity_poly.entity_id
_entity_poly.type
_entity_poly.pdbx_seq_one_letter_code
_entity_poly.pdbx_strand_id
1 'polypeptide(L)'
;MTDYRVVFTVMLIVGVAVYGGLTGAQFALGSGQDGPETTATEPLVRGTTIHLDRSGRPTVVGEVVNGFDTSITNVTVTVTFYRNGTQIGQVTQAALRETLEAGDRAPFDVHMRSSGEADRYEVALSYDRGGEVVPGLTVENASVAREAQSQVDVVGEITNTRGEPLVVDRVVATFYNANGSVIGARTVRPSRTIQPDGSYSVRIEFRTLGDVPSLAQEFARFEISIVAARA
;
A
#
# COMPACT_ATOMS: atom_id res chain seq x y z
N MET A 1 6.26 -6.60 30.96
CA MET A 1 7.37 -5.83 30.37
C MET A 1 7.29 -6.03 28.88
N THR A 2 6.80 -5.04 28.14
CA THR A 2 6.86 -5.05 26.68
C THR A 2 7.48 -3.73 26.29
N ASP A 3 8.75 -3.79 25.90
CA ASP A 3 9.49 -2.67 25.33
C ASP A 3 8.88 -2.37 23.96
N TYR A 4 8.07 -1.32 23.87
CA TYR A 4 7.65 -0.75 22.59
C TYR A 4 8.83 0.04 22.02
N ARG A 5 9.72 -0.65 21.32
CA ARG A 5 10.74 0.02 20.52
C ARG A 5 10.08 0.44 19.21
N VAL A 6 9.73 1.72 19.13
CA VAL A 6 9.46 2.40 17.85
C VAL A 6 10.74 2.30 17.03
N VAL A 7 10.75 1.48 16.00
CA VAL A 7 11.88 1.38 15.06
C VAL A 7 11.63 2.39 13.96
N PHE A 8 12.45 3.44 13.92
CA PHE A 8 12.52 4.37 12.79
C PHE A 8 13.53 3.81 11.78
N THR A 9 13.06 3.08 10.78
CA THR A 9 13.90 2.77 9.61
C THR A 9 13.68 3.86 8.56
N VAL A 10 14.70 4.71 8.38
CA VAL A 10 14.73 5.71 7.31
C VAL A 10 15.27 5.04 6.05
N MET A 11 14.38 4.55 5.19
CA MET A 11 14.76 3.99 3.89
C MET A 11 14.65 5.07 2.82
N LEU A 12 15.77 5.70 2.45
CA LEU A 12 15.79 6.77 1.44
C LEU A 12 15.50 6.21 0.04
N ILE A 13 14.24 6.21 -0.36
CA ILE A 13 13.86 5.99 -1.76
C ILE A 13 13.79 7.34 -2.44
N VAL A 14 14.71 7.58 -3.38
CA VAL A 14 14.70 8.78 -4.23
C VAL A 14 13.98 8.44 -5.52
N GLY A 15 12.74 8.88 -5.64
CA GLY A 15 12.04 8.93 -6.92
C GLY A 15 12.28 10.27 -7.60
N VAL A 16 12.67 10.27 -8.88
CA VAL A 16 12.64 11.47 -9.74
C VAL A 16 11.28 11.47 -10.44
N ALA A 17 10.50 12.52 -10.25
CA ALA A 17 9.19 12.64 -10.88
C ALA A 17 9.35 12.97 -12.36
N VAL A 18 8.78 12.12 -13.21
CA VAL A 18 8.41 12.48 -14.58
C VAL A 18 6.91 12.26 -14.64
N TYR A 19 6.12 13.33 -14.71
CA TYR A 19 4.68 13.26 -14.90
C TYR A 19 4.41 12.53 -16.23
N GLY A 20 3.99 11.26 -16.16
CA GLY A 20 3.95 10.35 -17.31
C GLY A 20 4.72 9.02 -17.15
N GLY A 21 5.12 8.69 -15.91
CA GLY A 21 5.63 7.37 -15.52
C GLY A 21 7.15 7.35 -15.38
N LEU A 22 7.65 6.89 -14.22
CA LEU A 22 8.96 6.25 -14.06
C LEU A 22 9.19 5.66 -12.64
N THR A 23 10.07 4.67 -12.62
CA THR A 23 10.50 3.79 -11.53
C THR A 23 11.41 4.47 -10.51
N GLY A 24 11.09 4.36 -9.21
CA GLY A 24 12.00 4.77 -8.12
C GLY A 24 13.21 3.83 -7.97
N ALA A 25 14.38 4.39 -7.69
CA ALA A 25 15.58 3.64 -7.31
C ALA A 25 15.62 3.44 -5.79
N GLN A 26 15.82 2.19 -5.36
CA GLN A 26 15.92 1.83 -3.94
C GLN A 26 17.37 2.02 -3.46
N PHE A 27 17.60 2.87 -2.46
CA PHE A 27 18.85 2.91 -1.72
C PHE A 27 18.58 2.55 -0.26
N ALA A 28 19.06 1.38 0.17
CA ALA A 28 19.11 1.03 1.58
C ALA A 28 20.39 1.62 2.18
N LEU A 29 20.26 2.62 3.06
CA LEU A 29 21.36 3.04 3.93
C LEU A 29 21.32 2.19 5.19
N GLY A 30 21.93 1.01 5.12
CA GLY A 30 22.18 0.18 6.29
C GLY A 30 23.30 0.80 7.13
N SER A 31 23.03 1.11 8.40
CA SER A 31 24.09 1.30 9.39
C SER A 31 24.71 -0.07 9.68
N GLY A 32 25.93 -0.31 9.20
CA GLY A 32 26.56 -1.62 9.21
C GLY A 32 26.97 -2.15 10.60
N GLN A 33 26.94 -3.48 10.74
CA GLN A 33 27.99 -4.30 11.37
C GLN A 33 27.90 -5.75 10.85
N ASP A 34 29.06 -6.33 10.51
CA ASP A 34 29.24 -7.66 9.91
C ASP A 34 28.89 -8.84 10.84
N GLY A 35 28.27 -9.88 10.25
CA GLY A 35 28.12 -11.23 10.80
C GLY A 35 27.25 -12.12 9.89
N PRO A 36 27.61 -13.39 9.58
CA PRO A 36 26.91 -14.18 8.59
C PRO A 36 25.78 -14.98 9.24
N GLU A 37 24.59 -14.39 9.34
CA GLU A 37 23.37 -15.12 9.66
C GLU A 37 22.24 -14.59 8.78
N THR A 38 21.63 -15.49 8.00
CA THR A 38 20.47 -15.32 7.12
C THR A 38 19.40 -14.42 7.79
N THR A 39 19.46 -13.11 7.55
CA THR A 39 18.73 -12.13 8.36
C THR A 39 17.41 -11.79 7.67
N ALA A 40 16.30 -12.10 8.34
CA ALA A 40 15.00 -11.52 7.99
C ALA A 40 15.17 -10.00 7.85
N THR A 41 14.95 -9.49 6.64
CA THR A 41 15.32 -8.12 6.26
C THR A 41 14.33 -7.13 6.85
N GLU A 42 14.77 -5.95 7.26
CA GLU A 42 13.85 -4.91 7.75
C GLU A 42 12.72 -4.62 6.72
N PRO A 43 11.53 -4.17 7.19
CA PRO A 43 10.46 -3.72 6.34
C PRO A 43 10.95 -2.66 5.37
N LEU A 44 10.52 -2.81 4.14
CA LEU A 44 11.00 -2.00 3.03
C LEU A 44 9.84 -1.47 2.22
N VAL A 45 10.09 -0.37 1.53
CA VAL A 45 9.14 0.21 0.57
C VAL A 45 9.53 -0.20 -0.85
N ARG A 46 8.54 -0.58 -1.66
CA ARG A 46 8.74 -0.96 -3.07
C ARG A 46 7.70 -0.34 -4.00
N GLY A 47 8.07 -0.32 -5.28
CA GLY A 47 7.16 -0.04 -6.37
C GLY A 47 6.57 1.37 -6.31
N THR A 48 7.28 2.35 -5.75
CA THR A 48 6.72 3.68 -5.54
C THR A 48 6.59 4.45 -6.84
N THR A 49 5.49 5.20 -6.95
CA THR A 49 5.26 6.18 -8.03
C THR A 49 4.71 7.47 -7.43
N ILE A 50 4.82 8.57 -8.18
CA ILE A 50 4.24 9.86 -7.84
C ILE A 50 3.36 10.35 -8.99
N HIS A 51 2.22 10.94 -8.66
CA HIS A 51 1.25 11.48 -9.62
C HIS A 51 0.51 12.68 -9.03
N LEU A 52 -0.37 13.31 -9.80
CA LEU A 52 -1.27 14.34 -9.29
C LEU A 52 -2.65 13.75 -9.09
N ASP A 53 -3.19 13.87 -7.87
CA ASP A 53 -4.59 13.52 -7.68
C ASP A 53 -5.54 14.48 -8.43
N ARG A 54 -6.84 14.20 -8.38
CA ARG A 54 -7.90 15.02 -9.00
C ARG A 54 -7.92 16.48 -8.56
N SER A 55 -7.28 16.82 -7.45
CA SER A 55 -7.18 18.16 -6.90
C SER A 55 -5.82 18.80 -7.21
N GLY A 56 -4.99 18.18 -8.05
CA GLY A 56 -3.66 18.64 -8.43
C GLY A 56 -2.66 18.52 -7.29
N ARG A 57 -2.87 17.61 -6.33
CA ARG A 57 -1.96 17.42 -5.19
C ARG A 57 -0.97 16.30 -5.51
N PRO A 58 0.34 16.48 -5.27
CA PRO A 58 1.30 15.41 -5.37
C PRO A 58 0.92 14.24 -4.46
N THR A 59 0.83 13.06 -5.05
CA THR A 59 0.43 11.82 -4.39
C THR A 59 1.46 10.75 -4.67
N VAL A 60 2.05 10.20 -3.61
CA VAL A 60 2.97 9.06 -3.67
C VAL A 60 2.24 7.81 -3.24
N VAL A 61 2.28 6.79 -4.10
CA VAL A 61 1.76 5.46 -3.81
C VAL A 61 2.91 4.46 -3.84
N GLY A 62 2.74 3.34 -3.15
CA GLY A 62 3.72 2.27 -3.07
C GLY A 62 3.25 1.17 -2.14
N GLU A 63 4.14 0.22 -1.84
CA GLU A 63 3.86 -0.86 -0.91
C GLU A 63 4.94 -0.95 0.16
N VAL A 64 4.50 -1.19 1.39
CA VAL A 64 5.32 -1.67 2.49
C VAL A 64 5.32 -3.19 2.46
N VAL A 65 6.50 -3.80 2.53
CA VAL A 65 6.66 -5.25 2.64
C VAL A 65 7.25 -5.56 4.00
N ASN A 66 6.61 -6.43 4.76
CA ASN A 66 7.17 -6.92 6.02
C ASN A 66 8.23 -7.99 5.74
N GLY A 67 9.52 -7.63 5.85
CA GLY A 67 10.62 -8.57 5.64
C GLY A 67 10.97 -9.42 6.88
N PHE A 68 10.29 -9.22 8.01
CA PHE A 68 10.45 -10.05 9.19
C PHE A 68 9.71 -11.39 9.08
N ASP A 69 10.08 -12.32 9.94
CA ASP A 69 9.42 -13.61 10.18
C ASP A 69 8.22 -13.52 11.15
N THR A 70 7.95 -12.31 11.65
CA THR A 70 6.90 -11.99 12.62
C THR A 70 6.07 -10.83 12.11
N SER A 71 4.85 -10.67 12.61
CA SER A 71 3.99 -9.57 12.20
C SER A 71 4.55 -8.19 12.59
N ILE A 72 4.13 -7.17 11.85
CA ILE A 72 4.29 -5.76 12.24
C ILE A 72 2.91 -5.08 12.24
N THR A 73 2.74 -4.07 13.06
CA THR A 73 1.49 -3.31 13.19
C THR A 73 1.75 -1.81 13.29
N ASN A 74 0.69 -1.00 13.32
CA ASN A 74 0.76 0.47 13.32
C ASN A 74 1.67 1.01 12.20
N VAL A 75 1.65 0.37 11.03
CA VAL A 75 2.51 0.73 9.90
C VAL A 75 2.13 2.11 9.38
N THR A 76 3.06 3.05 9.51
CA THR A 76 2.92 4.42 9.02
C THR A 76 4.02 4.75 8.02
N VAL A 77 3.63 5.52 7.01
CA VAL A 77 4.49 5.98 5.93
C VAL A 77 4.57 7.49 6.01
N THR A 78 5.79 8.00 6.11
CA THR A 78 6.07 9.43 6.03
C THR A 78 6.68 9.73 4.67
N VAL A 79 6.04 10.61 3.90
CA VAL A 79 6.55 11.07 2.61
C VAL A 79 6.97 12.53 2.73
N THR A 80 8.20 12.81 2.37
CA THR A 80 8.76 14.16 2.25
C THR A 80 8.84 14.55 0.79
N PHE A 81 8.23 15.67 0.42
CA PHE A 81 8.13 16.14 -0.97
C PHE A 81 9.12 17.28 -1.19
N TYR A 82 9.76 17.29 -2.36
CA TYR A 82 10.74 18.30 -2.77
C TYR A 82 10.38 18.92 -4.12
N ARG A 83 10.80 20.17 -4.29
CA ARG A 83 10.81 20.88 -5.58
C ARG A 83 12.08 21.71 -5.68
N ASN A 84 12.82 21.56 -6.77
CA ASN A 84 14.10 22.23 -7.03
C ASN A 84 15.08 22.08 -5.85
N GLY A 85 15.12 20.89 -5.24
CA GLY A 85 15.95 20.58 -4.07
C GLY A 85 15.45 21.14 -2.72
N THR A 86 14.37 21.92 -2.69
CA THR A 86 13.77 22.46 -1.46
C THR A 86 12.63 21.56 -0.99
N GLN A 87 12.58 21.24 0.31
CA GLN A 87 11.46 20.52 0.90
C GLN A 87 10.21 21.41 0.89
N ILE A 88 9.15 20.96 0.23
CA ILE A 88 7.88 21.68 0.10
C ILE A 88 6.78 21.14 1.01
N GLY A 89 6.98 19.96 1.61
CA GLY A 89 6.03 19.38 2.53
C GLY A 89 6.47 18.03 3.07
N GLN A 90 5.83 17.61 4.16
CA GLN A 90 5.98 16.27 4.73
C GLN A 90 4.61 15.82 5.25
N VAL A 91 4.24 14.58 4.93
CA VAL A 91 2.95 13.99 5.30
C VAL A 91 3.18 12.59 5.83
N THR A 92 2.59 12.29 6.98
CA THR A 92 2.57 10.95 7.57
C THR A 92 1.15 10.40 7.52
N GLN A 93 0.98 9.20 6.97
CA GLN A 93 -0.29 8.47 6.91
C GLN A 93 -0.09 6.99 7.20
N ALA A 94 -1.12 6.31 7.69
CA ALA A 94 -1.09 4.87 7.87
C ALA A 94 -1.08 4.15 6.51
N ALA A 95 -0.43 2.99 6.44
CA ALA A 95 -0.63 2.07 5.33
C ALA A 95 -2.11 1.61 5.31
N LEU A 96 -2.59 1.19 4.15
CA LEU A 96 -4.01 0.85 3.99
C LEU A 96 -4.41 -0.44 4.73
N ARG A 97 -3.41 -1.26 5.11
CA ARG A 97 -3.51 -2.33 6.12
C ARG A 97 -2.61 -1.99 7.30
N GLU A 98 -3.17 -2.08 8.51
CA GLU A 98 -2.49 -1.64 9.74
C GLU A 98 -1.54 -2.71 10.31
N THR A 99 -1.89 -3.99 10.15
CA THR A 99 -1.08 -5.15 10.56
C THR A 99 -0.74 -6.00 9.35
N LEU A 100 0.54 -6.40 9.26
CA LEU A 100 1.09 -7.27 8.22
C LEU A 100 1.70 -8.50 8.86
N GLU A 101 1.36 -9.69 8.35
CA GLU A 101 2.05 -10.93 8.73
C GLU A 101 3.47 -10.97 8.13
N ALA A 102 4.22 -12.03 8.43
CA ALA A 102 5.55 -12.24 7.85
C ALA A 102 5.48 -12.35 6.32
N GLY A 103 6.29 -11.58 5.61
CA GLY A 103 6.32 -11.54 4.13
C GLY A 103 5.16 -10.81 3.48
N ASP A 104 4.18 -10.36 4.26
CA ASP A 104 2.95 -9.73 3.78
C ASP A 104 3.19 -8.27 3.35
N ARG A 105 2.30 -7.74 2.50
CA ARG A 105 2.41 -6.38 1.94
C ARG A 105 1.17 -5.52 2.20
N ALA A 106 1.38 -4.21 2.35
CA ALA A 106 0.31 -3.21 2.43
C ALA A 106 0.61 -2.05 1.46
N PRO A 107 -0.35 -1.66 0.60
CA PRO A 107 -0.20 -0.43 -0.15
C PRO A 107 -0.37 0.79 0.77
N PHE A 108 0.21 1.90 0.34
CA PHE A 108 -0.05 3.24 0.89
C PHE A 108 -0.39 4.21 -0.24
N ASP A 109 -1.11 5.26 0.12
CA ASP A 109 -1.51 6.37 -0.76
C ASP A 109 -1.36 7.66 0.06
N VAL A 110 -0.21 8.32 -0.09
CA VAL A 110 0.15 9.52 0.66
C VAL A 110 0.09 10.75 -0.24
N HIS A 111 -0.82 11.67 0.06
CA HIS A 111 -1.00 12.89 -0.72
C HIS A 111 -0.65 14.14 0.07
N MET A 112 -0.02 15.10 -0.61
CA MET A 112 0.16 16.44 -0.08
C MET A 112 -1.19 17.09 0.25
N ARG A 113 -1.20 17.98 1.23
CA ARG A 113 -2.40 18.75 1.59
C ARG A 113 -2.72 19.85 0.58
N SER A 114 -1.68 20.43 -0.03
CA SER A 114 -1.79 21.50 -1.01
C SER A 114 -1.53 20.99 -2.43
N SER A 115 -2.15 21.66 -3.40
CA SER A 115 -1.88 21.43 -4.81
C SER A 115 -0.51 21.98 -5.21
N GLY A 116 0.07 21.40 -6.25
CA GLY A 116 1.34 21.81 -6.82
C GLY A 116 2.07 20.62 -7.42
N GLU A 117 3.36 20.81 -7.68
CA GLU A 117 4.24 19.78 -8.24
C GLU A 117 5.33 19.35 -7.26
N ALA A 118 5.82 18.12 -7.35
CA ALA A 118 7.01 17.69 -6.65
C ALA A 118 7.88 16.95 -7.66
N ASP A 119 9.15 17.32 -7.77
CA ASP A 119 10.10 16.67 -8.68
C ASP A 119 10.85 15.51 -8.00
N ARG A 120 10.79 15.44 -6.68
CA ARG A 120 11.40 14.39 -5.87
C ARG A 120 10.61 14.13 -4.61
N TYR A 121 10.64 12.89 -4.13
CA TYR A 121 10.14 12.53 -2.82
C TYR A 121 11.12 11.59 -2.11
N GLU A 122 11.00 11.54 -0.79
CA GLU A 122 11.64 10.58 0.09
C GLU A 122 10.56 9.90 0.93
N VAL A 123 10.75 8.62 1.25
CA VAL A 123 9.79 7.83 2.05
C VAL A 123 10.49 7.33 3.30
N ALA A 124 9.81 7.35 4.44
CA ALA A 124 10.28 6.74 5.67
C ALA A 124 9.17 5.89 6.29
N LEU A 125 9.55 4.83 6.99
CA LEU A 125 8.64 3.90 7.64
C LEU A 125 8.75 3.98 9.15
N SER A 126 7.62 3.81 9.82
CA SER A 126 7.55 3.51 11.25
C SER A 126 6.50 2.43 11.48
N TYR A 127 6.81 1.51 12.38
CA TYR A 127 5.97 0.35 12.69
C TYR A 127 6.30 -0.15 14.10
N ASP A 128 5.36 -0.90 14.66
CA ASP A 128 5.55 -1.70 15.87
C ASP A 128 5.74 -3.17 15.50
N ARG A 129 6.51 -3.91 16.30
CA ARG A 129 6.63 -5.37 16.15
C ARG A 129 5.41 -6.07 16.75
N GLY A 130 4.99 -7.14 16.10
CA GLY A 130 3.83 -7.93 16.49
C GLY A 130 2.53 -7.39 15.90
N GLY A 131 1.43 -7.69 16.60
CA GLY A 131 0.07 -7.45 16.12
C GLY A 131 -0.59 -8.74 15.67
N GLU A 132 -1.91 -8.79 15.84
CA GLU A 132 -2.74 -9.92 15.45
C GLU A 132 -3.40 -9.65 14.10
N VAL A 133 -3.32 -10.63 13.19
CA VAL A 133 -4.15 -10.67 11.99
C VAL A 133 -5.22 -11.72 12.24
N VAL A 134 -6.46 -11.41 11.85
CA VAL A 134 -7.57 -12.37 11.91
C VAL A 134 -7.59 -13.14 10.58
N PRO A 135 -7.16 -14.41 10.53
CA PRO A 135 -7.16 -15.18 9.30
C PRO A 135 -8.56 -15.71 8.98
N GLY A 136 -8.73 -16.25 7.77
CA GLY A 136 -9.91 -17.03 7.40
C GLY A 136 -10.91 -16.35 6.48
N LEU A 137 -10.61 -15.13 6.01
CA LEU A 137 -11.25 -14.58 4.82
C LEU A 137 -10.31 -14.74 3.63
N THR A 138 -10.80 -15.34 2.55
CA THR A 138 -10.06 -15.51 1.29
C THR A 138 -10.73 -14.70 0.18
N VAL A 139 -9.94 -14.25 -0.80
CA VAL A 139 -10.47 -13.67 -2.05
C VAL A 139 -10.38 -14.72 -3.15
N GLU A 140 -11.51 -15.03 -3.76
CA GLU A 140 -11.66 -15.94 -4.88
C GLU A 140 -12.25 -15.20 -6.09
N ASN A 141 -12.19 -15.80 -7.28
CA ASN A 141 -12.81 -15.28 -8.49
C ASN A 141 -12.48 -13.81 -8.81
N ALA A 142 -11.29 -13.35 -8.42
CA ALA A 142 -10.85 -11.98 -8.64
C ALA A 142 -10.62 -11.73 -10.14
N SER A 143 -11.28 -10.71 -10.69
CA SER A 143 -11.17 -10.37 -12.11
C SER A 143 -11.40 -8.88 -12.39
N VAL A 144 -10.95 -8.42 -13.57
CA VAL A 144 -11.27 -7.10 -14.09
C VAL A 144 -12.69 -7.13 -14.66
N ALA A 145 -13.59 -6.34 -14.11
CA ALA A 145 -14.96 -6.22 -14.58
C ALA A 145 -15.11 -5.17 -15.69
N ARG A 146 -14.28 -4.12 -15.68
CA ARG A 146 -14.28 -3.06 -16.67
C ARG A 146 -12.90 -2.40 -16.73
N GLU A 147 -12.45 -2.10 -17.94
CA GLU A 147 -11.24 -1.30 -18.18
C GLU A 147 -11.56 -0.20 -19.19
N ALA A 148 -11.16 1.02 -18.86
CA ALA A 148 -11.35 2.23 -19.66
C ALA A 148 -10.19 3.19 -19.43
N GLN A 149 -10.03 4.19 -20.32
CA GLN A 149 -8.88 5.12 -20.29
C GLN A 149 -8.67 5.84 -18.95
N SER A 150 -9.72 6.07 -18.16
CA SER A 150 -9.64 6.75 -16.87
C SER A 150 -10.10 5.91 -15.68
N GLN A 151 -10.36 4.62 -15.90
CA GLN A 151 -11.03 3.78 -14.92
C GLN A 151 -10.75 2.29 -15.09
N VAL A 152 -10.48 1.62 -13.97
CA VAL A 152 -10.44 0.15 -13.87
C VAL A 152 -11.36 -0.29 -12.74
N ASP A 153 -12.28 -1.19 -13.02
CA ASP A 153 -13.13 -1.84 -12.02
C ASP A 153 -12.68 -3.28 -11.84
N VAL A 154 -12.44 -3.68 -10.60
CA VAL A 154 -12.14 -5.06 -10.23
C VAL A 154 -13.23 -5.60 -9.33
N VAL A 155 -13.47 -6.90 -9.44
CA VAL A 155 -14.40 -7.65 -8.59
C VAL A 155 -13.69 -8.83 -7.98
N GLY A 156 -14.19 -9.30 -6.85
CA GLY A 156 -13.75 -10.53 -6.21
C GLY A 156 -14.84 -11.07 -5.29
N GLU A 157 -14.72 -12.34 -4.93
CA GLU A 157 -15.59 -13.01 -3.97
C GLU A 157 -14.84 -13.24 -2.67
N ILE A 158 -15.35 -12.73 -1.56
CA ILE A 158 -14.76 -12.90 -0.24
C ILE A 158 -15.47 -14.06 0.45
N THR A 159 -14.75 -15.11 0.79
CA THR A 159 -15.30 -16.32 1.41
C THR A 159 -14.78 -16.47 2.84
N ASN A 160 -15.66 -16.85 3.76
CA ASN A 160 -15.27 -17.20 5.12
C ASN A 160 -14.98 -18.71 5.21
N THR A 161 -13.71 -19.06 5.44
CA THR A 161 -13.24 -20.45 5.52
C THR A 161 -13.16 -20.95 6.97
N ARG A 162 -13.69 -20.19 7.93
CA ARG A 162 -13.68 -20.54 9.36
C ARG A 162 -15.04 -21.06 9.78
N GLY A 163 -15.05 -21.90 10.81
CA GLY A 163 -16.27 -22.39 11.47
C GLY A 163 -16.96 -21.34 12.36
N GLU A 164 -16.56 -20.06 12.29
CA GLU A 164 -17.12 -18.96 13.08
C GLU A 164 -17.37 -17.73 12.18
N PRO A 165 -18.34 -16.85 12.51
CA PRO A 165 -18.59 -15.64 11.73
C PRO A 165 -17.42 -14.67 11.79
N LEU A 166 -17.11 -14.03 10.64
CA LEU A 166 -16.06 -13.01 10.52
C LEU A 166 -16.62 -11.73 9.91
N VAL A 167 -16.05 -10.59 10.29
CA VAL A 167 -16.41 -9.27 9.73
C VAL A 167 -15.37 -8.86 8.68
N VAL A 168 -15.84 -8.47 7.51
CA VAL A 168 -15.03 -7.76 6.50
C VAL A 168 -14.94 -6.29 6.89
N ASP A 169 -13.93 -5.91 7.68
CA ASP A 169 -13.72 -4.51 8.07
C ASP A 169 -13.34 -3.67 6.85
N ARG A 170 -12.37 -4.17 6.08
CA ARG A 170 -11.77 -3.44 4.97
C ARG A 170 -11.36 -4.39 3.85
N VAL A 171 -11.53 -3.93 2.62
CA VAL A 171 -10.98 -4.59 1.43
C VAL A 171 -10.12 -3.57 0.71
N VAL A 172 -8.89 -3.96 0.39
CA VAL A 172 -7.89 -3.10 -0.23
C VAL A 172 -7.49 -3.71 -1.57
N ALA A 173 -7.65 -2.95 -2.65
CA ALA A 173 -7.12 -3.30 -3.96
C ALA A 173 -5.89 -2.44 -4.27
N THR A 174 -4.78 -3.10 -4.61
CA THR A 174 -3.59 -2.45 -5.15
C THR A 174 -3.57 -2.64 -6.67
N PHE A 175 -3.28 -1.57 -7.40
CA PHE A 175 -3.20 -1.56 -8.86
C PHE A 175 -1.76 -1.30 -9.27
N TYR A 176 -1.28 -2.04 -10.27
CA TYR A 176 0.11 -1.97 -10.70
C TYR A 176 0.22 -1.84 -12.21
N ASN A 177 1.30 -1.22 -12.65
CA ASN A 177 1.70 -1.20 -14.05
C ASN A 177 2.50 -2.45 -14.44
N ALA A 178 2.85 -2.53 -15.73
CA ALA A 178 3.58 -3.66 -16.31
C ALA A 178 4.96 -3.91 -15.66
N ASN A 179 5.57 -2.87 -15.06
CA ASN A 179 6.85 -2.98 -14.35
C ASN A 179 6.67 -3.42 -12.89
N GLY A 180 5.42 -3.64 -12.45
CA GLY A 180 5.10 -4.00 -11.08
C GLY A 180 5.11 -2.84 -10.09
N SER A 181 5.26 -1.60 -10.55
CA SER A 181 5.11 -0.41 -9.71
C SER A 181 3.64 -0.17 -9.38
N VAL A 182 3.36 0.30 -8.18
CA VAL A 182 2.03 0.69 -7.73
C VAL A 182 1.64 1.96 -8.45
N ILE A 183 0.48 1.96 -9.10
CA ILE A 183 -0.11 3.14 -9.75
C ILE A 183 -1.33 3.65 -8.97
N GLY A 184 -1.81 2.88 -7.99
CA GLY A 184 -2.86 3.34 -7.10
C GLY A 184 -3.31 2.24 -6.14
N ALA A 185 -4.00 2.66 -5.08
CA ALA A 185 -4.67 1.74 -4.18
C ALA A 185 -6.05 2.27 -3.80
N ARG A 186 -7.01 1.37 -3.62
CA ARG A 186 -8.40 1.72 -3.29
C ARG A 186 -8.91 0.84 -2.17
N THR A 187 -9.71 1.46 -1.32
CA THR A 187 -10.25 0.83 -0.13
C THR A 187 -11.76 0.91 -0.14
N VAL A 188 -12.42 -0.19 0.19
CA VAL A 188 -13.83 -0.21 0.58
C VAL A 188 -13.94 -0.74 2.00
N ARG A 189 -14.97 -0.29 2.73
CA ARG A 189 -15.25 -0.72 4.11
C ARG A 189 -16.66 -1.30 4.16
N PRO A 190 -16.83 -2.59 3.82
CA PRO A 190 -18.16 -3.19 3.80
C PRO A 190 -18.78 -3.28 5.19
N SER A 191 -17.95 -3.44 6.24
CA SER A 191 -18.37 -3.69 7.63
C SER A 191 -19.42 -4.80 7.71
N ARG A 192 -19.19 -5.87 6.93
CA ARG A 192 -20.16 -6.94 6.69
C ARG A 192 -19.73 -8.23 7.39
N THR A 193 -20.62 -8.83 8.17
CA THR A 193 -20.41 -10.17 8.72
C THR A 193 -20.70 -11.25 7.66
N ILE A 194 -19.79 -12.21 7.53
CA ILE A 194 -19.92 -13.40 6.70
C ILE A 194 -19.99 -14.61 7.63
N GLN A 195 -21.08 -15.38 7.51
CA GLN A 195 -21.26 -16.64 8.25
C GLN A 195 -20.25 -17.70 7.77
N PRO A 196 -19.99 -18.76 8.55
CA PRO A 196 -19.17 -19.89 8.12
C PRO A 196 -19.57 -20.39 6.73
N ASP A 197 -18.58 -20.65 5.86
CA ASP A 197 -18.73 -21.08 4.47
C ASP A 197 -19.54 -20.11 3.57
N GLY A 198 -19.90 -18.93 4.09
CA GLY A 198 -20.58 -17.89 3.35
C GLY A 198 -19.63 -17.09 2.46
N SER A 199 -20.19 -16.42 1.46
CA SER A 199 -19.43 -15.53 0.58
C SER A 199 -20.09 -14.16 0.38
N TYR A 200 -19.29 -13.20 -0.07
CA TYR A 200 -19.70 -11.85 -0.40
C TYR A 200 -18.92 -11.32 -1.60
N SER A 201 -19.62 -10.92 -2.67
CA SER A 201 -18.98 -10.25 -3.81
C SER A 201 -18.69 -8.79 -3.51
N VAL A 202 -17.45 -8.37 -3.79
CA VAL A 202 -16.99 -6.98 -3.67
C VAL A 202 -16.65 -6.42 -5.05
N ARG A 203 -16.91 -5.13 -5.24
CA ARG A 203 -16.46 -4.34 -6.41
C ARG A 203 -15.66 -3.15 -5.94
N ILE A 204 -14.51 -2.91 -6.55
CA ILE A 204 -13.61 -1.81 -6.23
C ILE A 204 -13.26 -1.06 -7.52
N GLU A 205 -13.37 0.26 -7.46
CA GLU A 205 -13.22 1.14 -8.60
C GLU A 205 -11.96 2.01 -8.45
N PHE A 206 -11.07 1.93 -9.43
CA PHE A 206 -9.88 2.76 -9.56
C PHE A 206 -10.08 3.79 -10.66
N ARG A 207 -10.42 5.02 -10.26
CA ARG A 207 -10.48 6.19 -11.15
C ARG A 207 -9.28 7.10 -10.95
N THR A 208 -8.75 7.57 -12.08
CA THR A 208 -7.61 8.48 -12.18
C THR A 208 -8.05 9.69 -13.00
N LEU A 209 -8.82 10.55 -12.34
CA LEU A 209 -9.21 11.86 -12.86
C LEU A 209 -8.16 12.84 -12.34
N GLY A 210 -7.38 13.51 -13.18
CA GLY A 210 -6.35 14.46 -12.75
C GLY A 210 -5.00 14.27 -13.42
N ASP A 211 -4.65 13.03 -13.77
CA ASP A 211 -3.44 12.72 -14.51
C ASP A 211 -3.68 12.75 -16.02
N VAL A 212 -2.73 13.34 -16.76
CA VAL A 212 -2.72 13.36 -18.23
C VAL A 212 -1.34 12.91 -18.72
N PRO A 213 -1.21 11.69 -19.31
CA PRO A 213 -2.24 10.68 -19.47
C PRO A 213 -2.66 10.05 -18.13
N SER A 214 -3.87 9.49 -18.09
CA SER A 214 -4.43 8.87 -16.88
C SER A 214 -3.68 7.58 -16.52
N LEU A 215 -3.34 7.41 -15.24
CA LEU A 215 -2.67 6.20 -14.73
C LEU A 215 -3.44 4.90 -14.95
N ALA A 216 -4.76 4.95 -15.11
CA ALA A 216 -5.55 3.76 -15.49
C ALA A 216 -5.10 3.16 -16.84
N GLN A 217 -4.47 3.93 -17.71
CA GLN A 217 -3.91 3.43 -18.98
C GLN A 217 -2.63 2.62 -18.79
N GLU A 218 -1.95 2.78 -17.65
CA GLU A 218 -0.77 2.00 -17.30
C GLU A 218 -1.12 0.68 -16.60
N PHE A 219 -2.41 0.44 -16.29
CA PHE A 219 -2.86 -0.74 -15.57
C PHE A 219 -2.44 -2.04 -16.26
N ALA A 220 -1.89 -2.96 -15.49
CA ALA A 220 -1.53 -4.30 -15.97
C ALA A 220 -1.99 -5.42 -15.04
N ARG A 221 -1.98 -5.19 -13.72
CA ARG A 221 -2.39 -6.19 -12.72
C ARG A 221 -2.97 -5.54 -11.47
N PHE A 222 -3.69 -6.31 -10.68
CA PHE A 222 -4.15 -5.92 -9.34
C PHE A 222 -3.97 -7.05 -8.33
N GLU A 223 -4.04 -6.69 -7.06
CA GLU A 223 -4.10 -7.63 -5.92
C GLU A 223 -5.19 -7.14 -4.97
N ILE A 224 -6.00 -8.06 -4.42
CA ILE A 224 -7.00 -7.74 -3.40
C ILE A 224 -6.56 -8.38 -2.09
N SER A 225 -6.52 -7.59 -1.03
CA SER A 225 -6.26 -8.01 0.34
C SER A 225 -7.41 -7.60 1.26
N ILE A 226 -7.57 -8.31 2.37
CA ILE A 226 -8.69 -8.13 3.29
C ILE A 226 -8.13 -7.82 4.68
N VAL A 227 -8.81 -6.94 5.41
CA VAL A 227 -8.69 -6.81 6.86
C VAL A 227 -9.96 -7.38 7.46
N ALA A 228 -9.80 -8.50 8.16
CA ALA A 228 -10.87 -9.15 8.89
C ALA A 228 -10.91 -8.65 10.33
N ALA A 229 -12.10 -8.70 10.94
CA ALA A 229 -12.29 -8.54 12.37
C ALA A 229 -13.16 -9.69 12.90
N ARG A 230 -13.05 -9.96 14.20
CA ARG A 230 -13.99 -10.86 14.89
C ARG A 230 -15.38 -10.23 14.92
N ALA A 231 -16.42 -11.04 14.70
CA ALA A 231 -17.81 -10.62 14.74
C ALA A 231 -18.33 -10.36 16.16
#